data_AF-A0A2I1GRF2-F1
#
_entry.id   AF-A0A2I1GRF2-F1
#
_cell.length_a   1.000
_cell.length_b   1.000
_cell.length_c   1.000
_cell.angle_alpha   90.00
_cell.angle_beta   90.00
_cell.angle_gamma   90.00
#
_symmetry.space_group_name_H-M   'P 1'
#
loop_
_entity.id
_entity.type
_entity.pdbx_description
1 polymer ?
#
loop_
_entity_poly.entity_id
_entity_poly.type
_entity_poly.pdbx_seq_one_letter_code
_entity_poly.pdbx_strand_id
1 'polypeptide(L)'
;MFIYCGKMNWEGYADNEEFTVILPFGSSRLDDPIHLYWQWTQNANGDTKVNVLSQTTITSVTQTGVQGEAKFSCIHNDYYTFDITSKQDGAQLSIFMRNPAGYTSSEMILQKFSPSRKLSDADYPMSPERPLLRIYASKLNWYEYAVNELFIVVLPDGLDKDFPVTAHWQ
;
A
#
# COMPACT_ATOMS: atom_id res chain seq x y z
N MET A 1 -7.60 4.10 7.78
CA MET A 1 -6.62 4.11 6.69
C MET A 1 -7.29 3.53 5.45
N PHE A 2 -6.83 3.90 4.27
CA PHE A 2 -7.19 3.24 3.02
C PHE A 2 -6.13 2.18 2.70
N ILE A 3 -6.58 0.99 2.30
CA ILE A 3 -5.74 -0.12 1.91
C ILE A 3 -5.89 -0.25 0.40
N TYR A 4 -4.78 -0.37 -0.31
CA TYR A 4 -4.75 -0.56 -1.76
C TYR A 4 -3.95 -1.81 -2.05
N CYS A 5 -4.50 -2.71 -2.85
CA CYS A 5 -3.85 -3.97 -3.20
C CYS A 5 -3.72 -4.09 -4.73
N GLY A 6 -2.62 -4.68 -5.18
CA GLY A 6 -2.29 -4.85 -6.58
C GLY A 6 -1.03 -5.68 -6.72
N LYS A 7 -0.27 -5.46 -7.81
CA LYS A 7 0.88 -6.29 -8.16
C LYS A 7 2.15 -5.46 -8.35
N MET A 8 3.23 -5.94 -7.74
CA MET A 8 4.58 -5.40 -7.85
C MET A 8 5.28 -6.00 -9.06
N ASN A 9 5.81 -5.12 -9.92
CA ASN A 9 6.62 -5.52 -11.07
C ASN A 9 7.86 -4.62 -11.15
N TRP A 10 9.04 -5.22 -11.01
CA TRP A 10 10.31 -4.49 -11.01
C TRP A 10 11.44 -5.34 -11.58
N GLU A 11 11.88 -5.00 -12.80
CA GLU A 11 13.11 -5.46 -13.46
C GLU A 11 13.50 -6.94 -13.25
N GLY A 12 12.52 -7.85 -13.27
CA GLY A 12 12.75 -9.29 -13.05
C GLY A 12 13.06 -9.69 -11.60
N TYR A 13 13.22 -8.74 -10.68
CA TYR A 13 13.38 -9.00 -9.24
C TYR A 13 12.01 -9.21 -8.55
N ALA A 14 10.98 -8.53 -9.04
CA ALA A 14 9.59 -8.79 -8.70
C ALA A 14 8.81 -9.00 -10.00
N ASP A 15 8.17 -10.16 -10.12
CA ASP A 15 7.31 -10.53 -11.23
C ASP A 15 5.93 -10.92 -10.68
N ASN A 16 4.96 -10.04 -10.89
CA ASN A 16 3.58 -10.22 -10.45
C ASN A 16 3.44 -10.60 -8.96
N GLU A 17 4.23 -9.96 -8.10
CA GLU A 17 4.22 -10.21 -6.64
C GLU A 17 3.15 -9.36 -5.94
N GLU A 18 2.70 -9.76 -4.75
CA GLU A 18 1.71 -8.97 -3.99
C GLU A 18 2.27 -7.58 -3.64
N PHE A 19 1.46 -6.54 -3.88
CA PHE A 19 1.79 -5.17 -3.49
C PHE A 19 0.63 -4.51 -2.75
N THR A 20 0.87 -4.16 -1.50
CA THR A 20 -0.08 -3.43 -0.65
C THR A 20 0.47 -2.06 -0.28
N VAL A 21 -0.37 -1.03 -0.43
CA VAL A 21 -0.11 0.33 0.03
C VAL A 21 -1.18 0.75 1.03
N ILE A 22 -0.77 1.30 2.17
CA ILE A 22 -1.69 1.77 3.21
C ILE A 22 -1.45 3.25 3.48
N LEU A 23 -2.52 4.04 3.38
CA LEU A 23 -2.54 5.50 3.55
C LEU A 23 -3.50 5.94 4.65
N PRO A 24 -3.27 7.09 5.31
CA PRO A 24 -4.25 7.71 6.18
C PRO A 24 -5.59 7.96 5.48
N PHE A 25 -6.65 8.18 6.27
CA PHE A 25 -7.93 8.61 5.70
C PHE A 25 -7.84 10.07 5.21
N GLY A 26 -8.55 10.35 4.12
CA GLY A 26 -8.59 11.68 3.50
C GLY A 26 -7.53 11.88 2.43
N SER A 27 -7.29 13.14 2.06
CA SER A 27 -6.28 13.52 1.07
C SER A 27 -4.87 13.35 1.63
N SER A 28 -3.98 12.75 0.85
CA SER A 28 -2.54 12.65 1.11
C SER A 28 -1.88 14.03 1.26
N ARG A 29 -1.08 14.19 2.32
CA ARG A 29 -0.34 15.43 2.64
C ARG A 29 1.15 15.15 2.77
N LEU A 30 1.95 16.20 2.70
CA LEU A 30 3.36 16.10 3.05
C LEU A 30 3.50 15.56 4.48
N ASP A 31 4.48 14.69 4.70
CA ASP A 31 4.79 14.04 5.97
C ASP A 31 3.73 13.06 6.51
N ASP A 32 2.61 12.85 5.80
CA ASP A 32 1.68 11.78 6.14
C ASP A 32 2.40 10.41 6.06
N PRO A 33 2.17 9.50 7.02
CA PRO A 33 2.77 8.18 6.98
C PRO A 33 2.21 7.37 5.80
N ILE A 34 3.07 6.58 5.16
CA ILE A 34 2.68 5.63 4.12
C ILE A 34 3.40 4.31 4.37
N HIS A 35 2.66 3.21 4.26
CA HIS A 35 3.23 1.87 4.33
C HIS A 35 3.19 1.22 2.96
N LEU A 36 4.33 0.65 2.55
CA LEU A 36 4.45 -0.10 1.29
C LEU A 36 4.95 -1.51 1.64
N TYR A 37 4.17 -2.51 1.28
CA TYR A 37 4.49 -3.91 1.54
C TYR A 37 4.49 -4.67 0.23
N TRP A 38 5.61 -5.27 -0.09
CA TRP A 38 5.72 -6.14 -1.25
C TRP A 38 6.68 -7.29 -0.96
N GLN A 39 6.82 -8.15 -1.95
CA GLN A 39 7.75 -9.25 -1.93
C GLN A 39 8.60 -9.24 -3.19
N TRP A 40 9.88 -9.60 -3.06
CA TRP A 40 10.73 -9.92 -4.20
C TRP A 40 10.50 -11.36 -4.61
N THR A 41 10.31 -11.62 -5.91
CA THR A 41 10.42 -12.96 -6.49
C THR A 41 11.82 -13.49 -6.22
N GLN A 42 12.83 -12.66 -6.52
CA GLN A 42 14.23 -12.87 -6.17
C GLN A 42 14.91 -11.51 -5.97
N ASN A 43 15.62 -11.33 -4.87
CA ASN A 43 16.38 -10.10 -4.63
C ASN A 43 17.76 -10.13 -5.32
N ALA A 44 18.50 -9.02 -5.24
CA ALA A 44 19.85 -8.92 -5.84
C ALA A 44 20.90 -9.88 -5.24
N ASN A 45 20.63 -10.47 -4.06
CA ASN A 45 21.50 -11.47 -3.44
C ASN A 45 21.14 -12.91 -3.88
N GLY A 46 20.07 -13.09 -4.66
CA GLY A 46 19.57 -14.39 -5.08
C GLY A 46 18.54 -15.01 -4.14
N ASP A 47 18.21 -14.36 -3.02
CA ASP A 47 17.20 -14.86 -2.09
C ASP A 47 15.80 -14.70 -2.71
N THR A 48 15.03 -15.79 -2.69
CA THR A 48 13.68 -15.81 -3.26
C THR A 48 12.63 -15.45 -2.23
N LYS A 49 11.51 -14.86 -2.69
CA LYS A 49 10.35 -14.58 -1.85
C LYS A 49 10.78 -13.79 -0.61
N VAL A 50 11.43 -12.64 -0.77
CA VAL A 50 11.86 -11.80 0.36
C VAL A 50 10.85 -10.68 0.58
N ASN A 51 10.25 -10.61 1.78
CA ASN A 51 9.32 -9.53 2.11
C ASN A 51 10.05 -8.20 2.29
N VAL A 52 9.46 -7.12 1.82
CA VAL A 52 9.86 -5.76 2.18
C VAL A 52 8.71 -5.08 2.91
N LEU A 53 9.00 -4.65 4.14
CA LEU A 53 8.06 -3.97 5.01
C LEU A 53 8.48 -2.51 5.19
N SER A 54 8.07 -1.64 4.26
CA SER A 54 8.47 -0.23 4.28
C SER A 54 7.49 0.62 5.09
N GLN A 55 8.04 1.41 6.00
CA GLN A 55 7.33 2.47 6.70
C GLN A 55 8.07 3.79 6.44
N THR A 56 7.42 4.72 5.77
CA THR A 56 8.02 6.00 5.37
C THR A 56 6.95 7.10 5.41
N THR A 57 7.29 8.28 4.94
CA THR A 57 6.35 9.41 4.81
C THR A 57 6.25 9.86 3.36
N ILE A 58 5.16 10.58 3.06
CA ILE A 58 5.01 11.27 1.79
C ILE A 58 6.00 12.43 1.73
N THR A 59 6.87 12.41 0.72
CA THR A 59 7.97 13.36 0.52
C THR A 59 7.63 14.48 -0.45
N SER A 60 6.57 14.34 -1.23
CA SER A 60 6.07 15.41 -2.10
C SER A 60 4.58 15.26 -2.36
N VAL A 61 3.87 16.37 -2.58
CA VAL A 61 2.48 16.39 -3.01
C VAL A 61 2.32 17.48 -4.08
N THR A 62 1.64 17.14 -5.17
CA THR A 62 1.35 18.03 -6.28
C THR A 62 -0.11 17.87 -6.68
N GLN A 63 -0.85 18.98 -6.71
CA GLN A 63 -2.21 18.97 -7.27
C GLN A 63 -2.14 18.73 -8.77
N THR A 64 -2.98 17.82 -9.25
CA THR A 64 -3.23 17.66 -10.68
C THR A 64 -4.27 18.69 -11.09
N GLY A 65 -4.12 19.28 -12.28
CA GLY A 65 -5.21 20.06 -12.89
C GLY A 65 -6.44 19.21 -13.26
N VAL A 66 -6.38 17.90 -13.03
CA VAL A 66 -7.45 16.93 -13.22
C VAL A 66 -8.21 16.75 -11.91
N GLN A 67 -9.52 16.96 -11.96
CA GLN A 67 -10.40 16.75 -10.82
C GLN A 67 -10.41 15.28 -10.38
N GLY A 68 -10.37 15.05 -9.08
CA GLY A 68 -10.38 13.69 -8.51
C GLY A 68 -9.04 12.96 -8.58
N GLU A 69 -7.98 13.64 -9.04
CA GLU A 69 -6.61 13.14 -9.03
C GLU A 69 -5.74 13.91 -8.02
N ALA A 70 -4.70 13.23 -7.52
CA ALA A 70 -3.64 13.84 -6.73
C ALA A 70 -2.33 13.08 -6.96
N LYS A 71 -1.22 13.81 -7.10
CA LYS A 71 0.11 13.22 -7.22
C LYS A 71 0.89 13.39 -5.93
N PHE A 72 1.58 12.34 -5.51
CA PHE A 72 2.49 12.39 -4.39
C PHE A 72 3.60 11.37 -4.57
N SER A 73 4.67 11.49 -3.80
CA SER A 73 5.76 10.51 -3.81
C SER A 73 6.21 10.15 -2.41
N CYS A 74 6.89 9.02 -2.30
CA CYS A 74 7.60 8.61 -1.09
C CYS A 74 8.86 7.82 -1.46
N ILE A 75 9.77 7.68 -0.51
CA ILE A 75 11.08 7.04 -0.71
C ILE A 75 11.23 5.85 0.25
N HIS A 76 11.73 4.74 -0.26
CA HIS A 76 12.15 3.58 0.52
C HIS A 76 13.69 3.42 0.47
N ASN A 77 14.31 3.34 1.66
CA ASN A 77 15.74 3.13 1.86
C ASN A 77 16.65 4.07 1.04
N ASP A 78 16.25 5.34 0.87
CA ASP A 78 16.96 6.36 0.10
C ASP A 78 17.35 5.94 -1.33
N TYR A 79 16.66 4.92 -1.86
CA TYR A 79 17.01 4.31 -3.13
C TYR A 79 15.80 4.25 -4.06
N TYR A 80 14.70 3.67 -3.59
CA TYR A 80 13.51 3.53 -4.42
C TYR A 80 12.55 4.69 -4.20
N THR A 81 12.24 5.42 -5.27
CA THR A 81 11.18 6.42 -5.27
C THR A 81 9.91 5.80 -5.83
N PHE A 82 8.79 5.97 -5.13
CA PHE A 82 7.46 5.61 -5.63
C PHE A 82 6.72 6.89 -6.00
N ASP A 83 6.46 7.09 -7.29
CA ASP A 83 5.59 8.17 -7.76
C ASP A 83 4.18 7.63 -7.88
N ILE A 84 3.25 8.25 -7.15
CA ILE A 84 1.91 7.75 -6.96
C ILE A 84 0.92 8.80 -7.45
N THR A 85 0.00 8.37 -8.31
CA THR A 85 -1.19 9.15 -8.68
C THR A 85 -2.42 8.46 -8.11
N SER A 86 -3.08 9.12 -7.16
CA SER A 86 -4.44 8.77 -6.76
C SER A 86 -5.37 9.14 -7.92
N LYS A 87 -6.15 8.17 -8.40
CA LYS A 87 -7.11 8.32 -9.51
C LYS A 87 -8.53 8.04 -9.03
N GLN A 88 -9.51 8.52 -9.79
CA GLN A 88 -10.94 8.22 -9.59
C GLN A 88 -11.39 8.48 -8.14
N ASP A 89 -11.13 9.70 -7.64
CA ASP A 89 -11.47 10.11 -6.28
C ASP A 89 -10.88 9.19 -5.19
N GLY A 90 -9.69 8.65 -5.47
CA GLY A 90 -8.95 7.76 -4.57
C GLY A 90 -9.42 6.32 -4.57
N ALA A 91 -10.22 5.89 -5.55
CA ALA A 91 -10.56 4.47 -5.74
C ALA A 91 -9.37 3.63 -6.23
N GLN A 92 -8.38 4.26 -6.87
CA GLN A 92 -7.23 3.58 -7.46
C GLN A 92 -5.93 4.36 -7.21
N LEU A 93 -4.83 3.63 -7.06
CA LEU A 93 -3.49 4.20 -7.18
C LEU A 93 -2.82 3.70 -8.46
N SER A 94 -2.23 4.62 -9.19
CA SER A 94 -1.26 4.36 -10.26
C SER A 94 0.13 4.67 -9.72
N ILE A 95 1.03 3.70 -9.80
CA ILE A 95 2.32 3.75 -9.15
C ILE A 95 3.43 3.42 -10.16
N PHE A 96 4.48 4.25 -10.16
CA PHE A 96 5.75 3.95 -10.80
C PHE A 96 6.83 3.88 -9.73
N MET A 97 7.64 2.81 -9.76
CA MET A 97 8.85 2.72 -8.95
C MET A 97 10.04 3.17 -9.79
N ARG A 98 10.97 3.91 -9.18
CA ARG A 98 12.22 4.35 -9.80
C ARG A 98 13.41 4.11 -8.90
N ASN A 99 14.59 3.97 -9.49
CA ASN A 99 15.87 3.92 -8.77
C ASN A 99 16.80 5.08 -9.20
N PRO A 100 17.95 5.28 -8.52
CA PRO A 100 18.86 6.39 -8.81
C PRO A 100 19.58 6.25 -10.17
N ALA A 101 19.59 5.06 -10.77
CA ALA A 101 20.16 4.81 -12.09
C ALA A 101 19.20 5.19 -13.23
N GLY A 102 17.98 5.64 -12.92
CA GLY A 102 17.00 6.12 -13.90
C GLY A 102 16.05 5.05 -14.43
N TYR A 103 16.17 3.81 -13.94
CA TYR A 103 15.21 2.76 -14.28
C TYR A 103 13.84 3.06 -13.68
N THR A 104 12.80 2.73 -14.42
CA THR A 104 11.39 2.97 -14.06
C THR A 104 10.57 1.73 -14.36
N SER A 105 9.70 1.32 -13.44
CA SER A 105 8.78 0.21 -13.64
C SER A 105 7.75 0.50 -14.74
N SER A 106 7.04 -0.54 -15.18
CA SER A 106 5.72 -0.34 -15.79
C SER A 106 4.74 0.26 -14.77
N GLU A 107 3.61 0.80 -15.25
CA GLU A 107 2.55 1.30 -14.38
C GLU A 107 1.97 0.16 -13.55
N MET A 108 2.04 0.27 -12.23
CA MET A 108 1.39 -0.64 -11.29
C MET A 108 0.07 -0.02 -10.83
N ILE A 109 -1.01 -0.79 -10.98
CA ILE A 109 -2.34 -0.36 -10.62
C ILE A 109 -2.79 -1.09 -9.37
N LEU A 110 -3.08 -0.34 -8.31
CA LEU A 110 -3.62 -0.87 -7.06
C LEU A 110 -5.05 -0.39 -6.87
N GLN A 111 -5.93 -1.32 -6.52
CA GLN A 111 -7.33 -1.04 -6.25
C GLN A 111 -7.55 -0.82 -4.77
N LYS A 112 -8.37 0.18 -4.42
CA LYS A 112 -8.76 0.41 -3.03
C LYS A 112 -9.54 -0.78 -2.50
N PHE A 113 -8.94 -1.50 -1.57
CA PHE A 113 -9.64 -2.45 -0.74
C PHE A 113 -10.35 -1.69 0.38
N SER A 114 -11.66 -1.51 0.23
CA SER A 114 -12.48 -0.92 1.28
C SER A 114 -13.05 -2.04 2.14
N PRO A 115 -12.56 -2.26 3.38
CA PRO A 115 -13.37 -2.98 4.35
C PRO A 115 -14.70 -2.25 4.43
N SER A 116 -15.79 -2.96 4.16
CA SER A 116 -17.15 -2.45 4.04
C SER A 116 -17.60 -1.75 5.32
N ARG A 117 -17.26 -0.47 5.47
CA ARG A 117 -17.89 0.41 6.45
C ARG A 117 -19.01 1.14 5.73
N LYS A 118 -20.26 0.76 6.00
CA LYS A 118 -21.40 1.67 5.80
C LYS A 118 -21.33 2.69 6.93
N LEU A 119 -20.40 3.63 6.85
CA LEU A 119 -20.54 4.84 7.65
C LEU A 119 -21.52 5.75 6.95
N SER A 120 -22.55 6.17 7.67
CA SER A 120 -23.19 7.43 7.33
C SER A 120 -22.25 8.57 7.77
N ASP A 121 -22.21 9.68 7.03
CA ASP A 121 -21.41 10.86 7.35
C ASP A 121 -21.72 11.43 8.76
N ALA A 122 -22.83 11.02 9.37
CA ALA A 122 -23.26 11.41 10.71
C ALA A 122 -22.54 10.66 11.86
N ASP A 123 -21.90 9.53 11.57
CA ASP A 123 -21.22 8.68 12.56
C ASP A 123 -19.72 8.98 12.67
N TYR A 124 -19.27 10.13 12.15
CA TYR A 124 -17.93 10.65 12.42
C TYR A 124 -17.97 11.36 13.78
N PRO A 125 -17.57 10.73 14.90
CA PRO A 125 -17.29 11.52 16.08
C PRO A 125 -16.23 12.52 15.67
N MET A 126 -16.50 13.80 15.93
CA MET A 126 -15.56 14.92 15.86
C MET A 126 -14.38 14.77 16.85
N SER A 127 -14.06 13.53 17.26
CA SER A 127 -12.90 13.19 18.07
C SER A 127 -11.70 12.99 17.14
N PRO A 128 -10.57 13.66 17.39
CA PRO A 128 -9.35 13.53 16.61
C PRO A 128 -8.63 12.19 16.80
N GLU A 129 -9.10 11.32 17.70
CA GLU A 129 -8.52 10.01 17.95
C GLU A 129 -8.99 9.03 16.86
N ARG A 130 -8.27 9.05 15.75
CA ARG A 130 -8.42 8.14 14.61
C ARG A 130 -8.14 6.72 15.11
N PRO A 131 -8.98 5.70 14.80
CA PRO A 131 -8.69 4.32 15.20
C PRO A 131 -7.36 3.90 14.59
N LEU A 132 -6.40 3.56 15.46
CA LEU A 132 -5.08 3.10 15.07
C LEU A 132 -5.23 1.71 14.44
N LEU A 133 -4.80 1.55 13.18
CA LEU A 133 -4.72 0.20 12.61
C LEU A 133 -3.47 -0.49 13.13
N ARG A 134 -3.62 -1.74 13.54
CA ARG A 134 -2.50 -2.64 13.81
C ARG A 134 -2.27 -3.47 12.56
N ILE A 135 -1.04 -3.45 12.05
CA ILE A 135 -0.68 -4.14 10.82
C ILE A 135 0.32 -5.22 11.18
N TYR A 136 0.04 -6.45 10.76
CA TYR A 136 0.93 -7.59 10.90
C TYR A 136 1.25 -8.08 9.50
N ALA A 137 2.54 -8.25 9.20
CA ALA A 137 2.98 -8.78 7.93
C ALA A 137 3.97 -9.92 8.16
N SER A 138 3.77 -11.04 7.46
CA SER A 138 4.58 -12.25 7.60
C SER A 138 4.53 -13.08 6.32
N LYS A 139 4.83 -14.37 6.45
CA LYS A 139 4.73 -15.38 5.41
C LYS A 139 3.52 -16.28 5.64
N LEU A 140 2.80 -16.57 4.56
CA LEU A 140 1.83 -17.65 4.51
C LEU A 140 2.44 -18.86 3.81
N ASN A 141 2.24 -20.02 4.43
CA ASN A 141 2.43 -21.32 3.80
C ASN A 141 1.10 -22.07 3.91
N TRP A 142 0.49 -22.37 2.77
CA TRP A 142 -0.77 -23.08 2.65
C TRP A 142 -0.69 -24.11 1.52
N TYR A 143 -0.26 -25.32 1.89
CA TYR A 143 -0.02 -26.43 0.97
C TYR A 143 0.82 -25.97 -0.24
N GLU A 144 0.39 -26.33 -1.44
CA GLU A 144 0.95 -25.92 -2.73
C GLU A 144 0.34 -24.63 -3.29
N TYR A 145 -0.69 -24.08 -2.63
CA TYR A 145 -1.44 -22.92 -3.12
C TYR A 145 -0.80 -21.58 -2.76
N ALA A 146 -0.08 -21.53 -1.63
CA ALA A 146 0.71 -20.37 -1.23
C ALA A 146 1.97 -20.87 -0.51
N VAL A 147 3.16 -20.57 -1.06
CA VAL A 147 4.44 -21.02 -0.49
C VAL A 147 5.34 -19.80 -0.29
N ASN A 148 5.61 -19.47 0.97
CA ASN A 148 6.35 -18.28 1.37
C ASN A 148 5.75 -16.97 0.81
N GLU A 149 4.43 -16.91 0.67
CA GLU A 149 3.73 -15.74 0.14
C GLU A 149 3.60 -14.63 1.19
N LEU A 150 3.59 -13.37 0.75
CA LEU A 150 3.42 -12.24 1.65
C LEU A 150 1.99 -12.27 2.20
N PHE A 151 1.88 -12.26 3.51
CA PHE A 151 0.59 -12.27 4.20
C PHE A 151 0.48 -11.06 5.11
N ILE A 152 -0.52 -10.23 4.86
CA ILE A 152 -0.75 -8.99 5.59
C ILE A 152 -2.11 -9.06 6.26
N VAL A 153 -2.14 -8.88 7.58
CA VAL A 153 -3.34 -8.72 8.38
C VAL A 153 -3.42 -7.29 8.88
N VAL A 154 -4.54 -6.63 8.58
CA VAL A 154 -4.84 -5.29 9.08
C VAL A 154 -6.00 -5.42 10.07
N LEU A 155 -5.70 -5.13 11.33
CA LEU A 155 -6.65 -5.12 12.43
C LEU A 155 -7.05 -3.68 12.78
N PRO A 156 -8.34 -3.43 13.03
CA PRO A 156 -8.80 -2.18 13.61
C PRO A 156 -8.38 -2.04 15.08
N ASP A 157 -8.48 -0.81 15.59
CA ASP A 157 -8.40 -0.55 17.02
C ASP A 157 -9.70 -1.02 17.67
N GLY A 158 -9.59 -2.01 18.57
CA GLY A 158 -10.74 -2.78 19.04
C GLY A 158 -11.26 -3.80 18.01
N LEU A 159 -11.89 -4.87 18.51
CA LEU A 159 -12.61 -5.83 17.70
C LEU A 159 -14.10 -5.53 17.88
N ASP A 160 -14.71 -4.88 16.91
CA ASP A 160 -16.16 -4.64 16.86
C ASP A 160 -16.71 -5.21 15.54
N LYS A 161 -17.99 -5.57 15.53
CA LYS A 161 -18.71 -6.08 14.34
C LYS A 161 -18.64 -5.13 13.15
N ASP A 162 -18.45 -3.84 13.42
CA ASP A 162 -18.42 -2.77 12.42
C ASP A 162 -16.99 -2.45 11.93
N PHE A 163 -15.97 -3.11 12.50
CA PHE A 163 -14.59 -3.00 12.06
C PHE A 163 -14.06 -4.37 11.61
N PRO A 164 -14.15 -4.70 10.31
CA PRO A 164 -13.72 -6.00 9.83
C PRO A 164 -12.19 -6.12 9.87
N VAL A 165 -11.74 -7.30 10.25
CA VAL A 165 -10.35 -7.73 10.04
C VAL A 165 -10.16 -8.04 8.56
N THR A 166 -9.06 -7.57 7.99
CA THR A 166 -8.74 -7.84 6.59
C THR A 166 -7.42 -8.58 6.50
N ALA A 167 -7.37 -9.62 5.69
CA ALA A 167 -6.19 -10.41 5.44
C ALA A 167 -5.97 -10.52 3.93
N HIS A 168 -4.75 -10.29 3.48
CA HIS A 168 -4.38 -10.22 2.07
C HIS A 168 -3.15 -11.09 1.81
N TRP A 169 -3.23 -11.88 0.75
CA TRP A 169 -2.13 -12.65 0.16
C TRP A 169 -2.44 -12.94 -1.31
N GLN A 170 -1.45 -13.46 -2.01
CA GLN A 170 -1.55 -13.96 -3.38
C GLN A 170 -1.31 -15.47 -3.41
#